data_AF-A0A920U1Z4-F1
#
_entry.id   AF-A0A920U1Z4-F1
#
_cell.length_a   1.000
_cell.length_b   1.000
_cell.length_c   1.000
_cell.angle_alpha   90.00
_cell.angle_beta   90.00
_cell.angle_gamma   90.00
#
_symmetry.space_group_name_H-M   'P 1'
#
loop_
_entity.id
_entity.type
_entity.pdbx_description
1 polymer ?
#
loop_
_entity_poly.entity_id
_entity_poly.type
_entity_poly.pdbx_seq_one_letter_code
_entity_poly.pdbx_strand_id
1 'polypeptide(L)'
;MALTDATHDAQDFVPPAEVAEEELYHPKTWLGKYVFSQDAKIIALQYSITAMGVGLLALVLSVLMRIQLAWPGAVSFITPDAYIQFVTMHGMIMVIYLLTALFLGGVLEITSYR
;
A
#
# COMPACT_ATOMS: atom_id res chain seq x y z
N MET A 1 -67.51 12.61 13.45
CA MET A 1 -67.04 13.68 14.35
C MET A 1 -66.66 13.01 15.66
N ALA A 2 -65.42 12.99 16.11
CA ALA A 2 -64.14 13.34 15.53
C ALA A 2 -63.10 12.52 16.31
N LEU A 3 -62.13 11.99 15.57
CA LEU A 3 -60.73 11.82 15.93
C LEU A 3 -60.38 12.07 17.40
N THR A 4 -60.31 11.00 18.19
CA THR A 4 -59.58 11.02 19.46
C THR A 4 -58.09 10.86 19.19
N ASP A 5 -57.43 11.97 19.44
CA ASP A 5 -56.14 12.12 20.09
C ASP A 5 -54.85 11.66 19.39
N ALA A 6 -53.91 12.60 19.43
CA ALA A 6 -52.62 12.54 18.82
C ALA A 6 -51.65 11.71 19.67
N THR A 7 -51.01 10.73 19.04
CA THR A 7 -49.64 10.28 19.36
C THR A 7 -48.98 10.04 18.00
N HIS A 8 -48.34 11.05 17.40
CA HIS A 8 -46.87 11.26 17.44
C HIS A 8 -46.06 9.95 17.55
N ASP A 9 -45.30 9.67 16.50
CA ASP A 9 -44.00 9.00 16.60
C ASP A 9 -43.95 7.58 17.17
N ALA A 10 -44.91 6.72 16.82
CA ALA A 10 -44.57 5.31 16.67
C ALA A 10 -43.86 5.11 15.31
N GLN A 11 -42.70 5.76 15.14
CA GLN A 11 -41.70 5.18 14.27
C GLN A 11 -41.41 3.83 14.92
N ASP A 12 -41.89 2.74 14.31
CA ASP A 12 -41.32 1.43 14.56
C ASP A 12 -39.83 1.60 14.26
N PHE A 13 -39.06 1.91 15.31
CA PHE A 13 -37.62 1.82 15.31
C PHE A 13 -37.36 0.35 15.13
N VAL A 14 -37.38 -0.09 13.88
CA VAL A 14 -36.71 -1.30 13.45
C VAL A 14 -35.27 -1.01 13.85
N PRO A 15 -34.74 -1.66 14.91
CA PRO A 15 -33.30 -1.57 15.14
C PRO A 15 -32.68 -1.94 13.80
N PRO A 16 -31.71 -1.15 13.27
CA PRO A 16 -31.09 -1.48 12.00
C PRO A 16 -30.73 -2.95 12.12
N ALA A 17 -31.34 -3.79 11.29
CA ALA A 17 -31.05 -5.22 11.31
C ALA A 17 -29.53 -5.27 11.34
N GLU A 18 -28.95 -5.74 12.45
CA GLU A 18 -27.51 -5.88 12.60
C GLU A 18 -27.15 -6.75 11.41
N VAL A 19 -26.67 -6.09 10.35
CA VAL A 19 -26.27 -6.74 9.12
C VAL A 19 -25.12 -7.56 9.64
N ALA A 20 -25.39 -8.85 9.82
CA ALA A 20 -24.47 -9.80 10.44
C ALA A 20 -23.10 -9.43 9.90
N GLU A 21 -22.24 -8.94 10.79
CA GLU A 21 -20.90 -8.47 10.48
C GLU A 21 -20.35 -9.37 9.40
N GLU A 22 -20.27 -8.86 8.16
CA GLU A 22 -20.09 -9.72 6.99
C GLU A 22 -18.84 -10.55 7.26
N GLU A 23 -19.04 -11.83 7.58
CA GLU A 23 -17.98 -12.74 7.94
C GLU A 23 -17.15 -12.91 6.66
N LEU A 24 -16.12 -12.08 6.52
CA LEU A 24 -15.23 -12.00 5.38
C LEU A 24 -14.89 -13.42 4.95
N TYR A 25 -15.45 -13.82 3.81
CA TYR A 25 -15.43 -15.17 3.27
C TYR A 25 -14.02 -15.75 3.39
N HIS A 26 -13.79 -16.61 4.39
CA HIS A 26 -12.45 -17.10 4.69
C HIS A 26 -12.01 -18.10 3.60
N PRO A 27 -11.04 -17.75 2.73
CA PRO A 27 -10.57 -18.69 1.73
C PRO A 27 -9.85 -19.85 2.43
N LYS A 28 -10.38 -21.06 2.27
CA LYS A 28 -9.87 -22.30 2.90
C LYS A 28 -8.59 -22.86 2.25
N THR A 29 -8.02 -22.18 1.26
CA THR A 29 -6.85 -22.63 0.50
C THR A 29 -5.66 -21.67 0.65
N TRP A 30 -4.44 -22.22 0.71
CA TRP A 30 -3.19 -21.48 0.95
C TRP A 30 -2.95 -20.33 -0.05
N LEU A 31 -3.41 -20.50 -1.30
CA LEU A 31 -3.35 -19.48 -2.35
C LEU A 31 -4.30 -18.30 -2.08
N GLY A 32 -5.49 -18.54 -1.52
CA GLY A 32 -6.45 -17.46 -1.21
C GLY A 32 -6.04 -16.62 0.01
N LYS A 33 -5.21 -17.15 0.91
CA LYS A 33 -4.73 -16.42 2.10
C LYS A 33 -3.46 -15.58 1.86
N TYR A 34 -2.72 -15.87 0.79
CA TYR A 34 -1.44 -15.20 0.53
C TYR A 34 -1.35 -14.54 -0.85
N VAL A 35 -2.06 -15.00 -1.87
CA VAL A 35 -2.03 -14.41 -3.22
C VAL A 35 -3.32 -13.68 -3.57
N PHE A 36 -4.47 -14.22 -3.16
CA PHE A 36 -5.80 -13.63 -3.38
C PHE A 36 -6.50 -13.24 -2.06
N SER A 37 -5.77 -12.56 -1.18
CA SER A 37 -6.34 -12.04 0.07
C SER A 37 -7.17 -10.79 -0.19
N GLN A 38 -8.40 -10.75 0.32
CA GLN A 38 -9.24 -9.54 0.36
C GLN A 38 -9.01 -8.71 1.62
N ASP A 39 -8.23 -9.23 2.57
CA ASP A 39 -7.82 -8.52 3.77
C ASP A 39 -6.77 -7.46 3.41
N ALA A 40 -7.17 -6.19 3.49
CA ALA A 40 -6.33 -5.03 3.21
C ALA A 40 -5.05 -5.00 4.06
N LYS A 41 -5.07 -5.61 5.25
CA LYS A 41 -3.90 -5.73 6.12
C LYS A 41 -2.80 -6.61 5.53
N ILE A 42 -3.17 -7.73 4.91
CA ILE A 42 -2.22 -8.64 4.26
C ILE A 42 -1.68 -8.00 2.99
N ILE A 43 -2.54 -7.30 2.24
CA ILE A 43 -2.14 -6.54 1.05
C ILE A 43 -1.13 -5.45 1.43
N ALA A 44 -1.41 -4.63 2.45
CA ALA A 44 -0.50 -3.60 2.94
C ALA A 44 0.87 -4.15 3.37
N LEU A 45 0.89 -5.30 4.04
CA LEU A 45 2.14 -5.97 4.42
C LEU A 45 2.96 -6.42 3.20
N GLN A 46 2.32 -6.94 2.16
CA GLN A 46 3.01 -7.37 0.94
C GLN A 46 3.58 -6.19 0.15
N TYR A 47 2.80 -5.10 0.03
CA TYR A 47 3.25 -3.88 -0.61
C TYR A 47 4.42 -3.23 0.14
N SER A 48 4.37 -3.17 1.48
CA SER A 48 5.47 -2.58 2.27
C SER A 48 6.76 -3.40 2.20
N ILE A 49 6.68 -4.73 2.23
CA ILE A 49 7.86 -5.60 2.05
C ILE A 49 8.45 -5.42 0.66
N THR A 50 7.61 -5.40 -0.38
CA THR A 50 8.05 -5.20 -1.76
C THR A 50 8.70 -3.82 -1.93
N ALA A 51 8.08 -2.77 -1.38
CA ALA A 51 8.58 -1.39 -1.38
C ALA A 51 9.95 -1.28 -0.70
N MET A 52 10.16 -1.95 0.45
CA MET A 52 11.47 -2.01 1.10
C MET A 52 12.51 -2.73 0.22
N GLY A 53 12.14 -3.84 -0.42
CA GLY A 53 13.04 -4.59 -1.30
C GLY A 53 13.54 -3.75 -2.48
N VAL A 54 12.64 -3.08 -3.20
CA VAL A 54 13.02 -2.20 -4.31
C VAL A 54 13.66 -0.90 -3.84
N GLY A 55 13.31 -0.39 -2.66
CA GLY A 55 13.95 0.78 -2.04
C GLY A 55 15.43 0.54 -1.72
N LEU A 56 15.77 -0.66 -1.23
CA LEU A 56 17.18 -1.06 -1.05
C LEU A 56 17.94 -1.10 -2.38
N LEU A 57 17.31 -1.59 -3.46
CA LEU A 57 17.90 -1.55 -4.80
C LEU A 57 18.15 -0.11 -5.26
N ALA A 58 17.22 0.81 -5.01
CA ALA A 58 17.39 2.22 -5.34
C ALA A 58 18.55 2.87 -4.56
N LEU A 59 18.78 2.48 -3.30
CA LEU A 59 19.95 2.94 -2.53
C LEU A 59 21.27 2.46 -3.15
N VAL A 60 21.34 1.20 -3.60
CA VAL A 60 22.52 0.68 -4.31
C VAL A 60 22.76 1.46 -5.60
N LEU A 61 21.72 1.70 -6.40
CA LEU A 61 21.80 2.53 -7.60
C LEU A 61 22.28 3.97 -7.28
N SER A 62 21.86 4.54 -6.15
CA SER A 62 22.32 5.86 -5.69
C SER A 62 23.83 5.91 -5.46
N VAL A 63 24.38 4.89 -4.81
CA VAL A 63 25.82 4.77 -4.55
C VAL A 63 26.59 4.60 -5.86
N LEU A 64 26.08 3.79 -6.79
CA LEU A 64 26.71 3.61 -8.11
C LEU A 64 26.81 4.93 -8.88
N MET A 65 25.75 5.74 -8.90
CA MET A 65 25.79 7.07 -9.52
C MET A 65 26.78 8.01 -8.84
N ARG A 66 26.90 7.95 -7.50
CA ARG A 66 27.89 8.74 -6.76
C ARG A 66 29.32 8.35 -7.08
N ILE A 67 29.60 7.05 -7.24
CA ILE A 67 30.93 6.56 -7.62
C ILE A 67 31.30 7.04 -9.04
N GLN A 68 30.34 7.06 -9.97
CA GLN A 68 30.55 7.61 -11.31
C GLN A 68 30.91 9.11 -11.31
N LEU A 69 30.27 9.91 -10.44
CA LEU A 69 30.63 11.32 -10.26
C LEU A 69 31.97 11.54 -9.54
N ALA A 70 32.29 10.68 -8.56
CA ALA A 70 33.49 10.81 -7.75
C ALA A 70 34.77 10.50 -8.54
N TRP A 71 34.70 9.59 -9.51
CA TRP A 71 35.83 9.25 -10.37
C TRP A 71 35.37 9.03 -11.82
N PRO A 72 35.29 10.11 -12.64
CA PRO A 72 34.91 9.97 -14.04
C PRO A 72 35.94 9.08 -14.75
N GLY A 73 35.51 7.87 -15.16
CA GLY A 73 36.35 6.90 -15.87
C GLY A 73 36.88 5.71 -15.07
N ALA A 74 36.59 5.57 -13.77
CA ALA A 74 37.02 4.39 -12.99
C ALA A 74 36.24 3.09 -13.32
N VAL A 75 35.10 3.22 -13.99
CA VAL A 75 34.16 2.14 -14.30
C VAL A 75 33.77 2.28 -15.77
N SER A 76 34.68 1.83 -16.65
CA SER A 76 34.57 1.91 -18.11
C SER A 76 33.39 1.14 -18.72
N PHE A 77 32.66 0.37 -17.91
CA PHE A 77 31.49 -0.42 -18.32
C PHE A 77 30.16 0.34 -18.33
N ILE A 78 30.07 1.50 -17.67
CA ILE A 78 28.84 2.30 -17.63
C ILE A 78 28.97 3.40 -18.67
N THR A 79 28.27 3.21 -19.80
CA THR A 79 28.16 4.22 -20.84
C THR A 79 27.32 5.41 -20.35
N PRO A 80 27.47 6.61 -20.95
CA PRO A 80 26.66 7.78 -20.61
C PRO A 80 25.14 7.53 -20.69
N ASP A 81 24.72 6.62 -21.58
CA ASP A 81 23.34 6.20 -21.76
C ASP A 81 22.80 5.43 -20.54
N ALA A 82 23.56 4.45 -20.04
CA ALA A 82 23.20 3.68 -18.86
C ALA A 82 23.13 4.54 -17.59
N TYR A 83 23.98 5.56 -17.48
CA TYR A 83 23.93 6.51 -16.36
C TYR A 83 22.59 7.24 -16.29
N ILE A 84 22.10 7.78 -17.41
CA ILE A 84 20.81 8.49 -17.44
C ILE A 84 19.66 7.52 -17.15
N GLN A 85 19.73 6.28 -17.65
CA GLN A 85 18.73 5.26 -17.34
C GLN A 85 18.69 4.91 -15.84
N PHE A 86 19.86 4.74 -15.21
CA PHE A 86 19.93 4.47 -13.76
C PHE A 86 19.40 5.65 -12.92
N VAL A 87 19.63 6.90 -13.34
CA VAL A 87 19.07 8.09 -12.69
C VAL A 87 17.55 8.07 -12.75
N THR A 88 16.96 7.82 -13.92
CA THR A 88 15.51 7.76 -14.09
C THR A 88 14.88 6.63 -13.27
N MET A 89 15.49 5.44 -13.28
CA MET A 89 15.01 4.29 -12.49
C MET A 89 15.12 4.56 -10.99
N HIS A 90 16.23 5.14 -10.51
CA HIS A 90 16.39 5.51 -9.11
C HIS A 90 15.31 6.49 -8.65
N GLY A 91 15.07 7.57 -9.41
CA GLY A 91 14.07 8.58 -9.08
C GLY A 91 12.65 8.00 -9.03
N MET A 92 12.27 7.22 -10.04
CA MET A 92 10.96 6.56 -10.08
C MET A 92 10.76 5.58 -8.92
N ILE A 93 11.79 4.82 -8.54
CA ILE A 93 11.69 3.86 -7.44
C ILE A 93 11.58 4.58 -6.09
N MET A 94 12.36 5.64 -5.86
CA MET A 94 12.29 6.39 -4.61
C MET A 94 10.92 7.07 -4.43
N VAL A 95 10.40 7.75 -5.46
CA VAL A 95 9.15 8.53 -5.34
C VAL A 95 7.92 7.63 -5.37
N ILE A 96 7.85 6.67 -6.29
CA ILE A 96 6.64 5.87 -6.46
C ILE A 96 6.61 4.71 -5.45
N TYR A 97 7.69 3.94 -5.33
CA TYR A 97 7.66 2.75 -4.49
C TYR A 97 8.00 3.06 -3.03
N LEU A 98 9.03 3.86 -2.76
CA LEU A 98 9.41 4.16 -1.37
C LEU A 98 8.49 5.19 -0.72
N LEU A 99 8.26 6.34 -1.37
CA LEU A 99 7.42 7.41 -0.82
C LEU A 99 5.92 7.07 -0.86
N THR A 100 5.41 6.53 -1.98
CA THR A 100 3.95 6.28 -2.08
C THR A 100 3.55 4.95 -1.45
N ALA A 101 4.20 3.83 -1.79
CA ALA A 101 3.76 2.52 -1.28
C ALA A 101 4.10 2.29 0.21
N LEU A 102 5.22 2.80 0.73
CA LEU A 102 5.56 2.64 2.16
C LEU A 102 4.68 3.52 3.06
N PHE A 103 4.55 4.82 2.75
CA PHE A 103 3.83 5.75 3.62
C PHE A 103 2.33 5.68 3.47
N LEU A 104 1.79 5.58 2.24
CA LEU A 104 0.34 5.51 2.05
C LEU A 104 -0.19 4.08 2.21
N GLY A 105 0.55 3.08 1.75
CA GLY A 105 0.09 1.68 1.78
C GLY A 105 0.45 0.90 3.06
N GLY A 106 1.66 1.07 3.60
CA GLY A 106 2.14 0.25 4.72
C GLY A 106 1.83 0.83 6.11
N VAL A 107 2.13 2.10 6.33
CA VAL A 107 2.15 2.67 7.69
C VAL A 107 0.75 3.03 8.20
N LEU A 108 -0.12 3.57 7.35
CA LEU A 108 -1.44 4.07 7.76
C LEU A 108 -2.41 2.95 8.14
N GLU A 109 -2.34 1.81 7.46
CA GLU A 109 -3.28 0.69 7.69
C GLU A 109 -2.83 -0.24 8.83
N ILE A 110 -1.51 -0.38 9.04
CA ILE A 110 -0.96 -1.21 10.13
C ILE A 110 -1.14 -0.55 11.51
N THR A 111 -1.12 0.78 11.58
CA THR A 111 -1.28 1.52 12.86
C THR A 111 -2.72 1.88 13.21
N SER A 112 -3.69 1.69 12.31
CA SER A 112 -5.13 1.96 12.59
C SER A 112 -5.80 0.84 13.41
N TYR A 113 -5.04 0.21 14.32
CA TYR A 113 -5.50 -0.82 15.26
C TYR A 113 -5.54 -0.25 16.69
N ARG A 114 -6.26 0.87 16.83
CA ARG A 114 -6.93 1.27 18.06
C ARG A 114 -8.32 1.77 17.71
#